data_AF-A0A7G2IUZ5-F1
#
_entry.id   AF-A0A7G2IUZ5-F1
#
_cell.length_a   1.000
_cell.length_b   1.000
_cell.length_c   1.000
_cell.angle_alpha   90.00
_cell.angle_beta   90.00
_cell.angle_gamma   90.00
#
_symmetry.space_group_name_H-M   'P 1'
#
loop_
_entity.id
_entity.type
_entity.pdbx_description
1 polymer ?
#
loop_
_entity_poly.entity_id
_entity_poly.type
_entity_poly.pdbx_seq_one_letter_code
_entity_poly.pdbx_strand_id
1 'polypeptide(L)'
;MQKRYLGKSRLEVSALGLGCMGLSHGYGPATDTRQAIELIRAAVERGVTFFDTAEVYGPFLNEEVVGEALKPFRDHVVIATKFGFTFGDDNKQQILNSRPEHIREAVEGSLRRLKTDVIDLLYQHRVDPDVPIEDVAGTVKDLIAEGKVKHFRSVRGWRANHSSCACRTTGHCPAKRILNVVARTGAGDPAVTGGTGHWFRSLQPIRQRLPDGIY
;
A
#
# COMPACT_ATOMS: atom_id res chain seq x y z
N MET A 1 -2.50 10.38 18.84
CA MET A 1 -3.07 9.88 17.57
C MET A 1 -4.18 8.85 17.88
N GLN A 2 -5.31 8.87 17.17
CA GLN A 2 -6.32 7.80 17.27
C GLN A 2 -5.86 6.56 16.48
N LYS A 3 -6.10 5.35 17.01
CA LYS A 3 -5.77 4.08 16.36
C LYS A 3 -7.00 3.34 15.86
N ARG A 4 -6.82 2.49 14.84
CA ARG A 4 -7.87 1.67 14.20
C ARG A 4 -7.29 0.32 13.80
N TYR A 5 -8.13 -0.71 13.81
CA TYR A 5 -7.80 -2.02 13.25
C TYR A 5 -8.15 -2.08 11.77
N LEU A 6 -7.26 -2.65 10.97
CA LEU A 6 -7.45 -2.82 9.53
C LEU A 6 -8.34 -4.03 9.21
N GLY A 7 -9.64 -3.78 9.00
CA GLY A 7 -10.58 -4.84 8.63
C GLY A 7 -10.78 -5.84 9.77
N LYS A 8 -10.72 -7.15 9.46
CA LYS A 8 -10.74 -8.22 10.46
C LYS A 8 -9.35 -8.63 10.93
N SER A 9 -8.30 -8.08 10.32
CA SER A 9 -6.94 -8.33 10.79
C SER A 9 -6.75 -7.65 12.15
N ARG A 10 -5.89 -8.20 13.00
CA ARG A 10 -5.49 -7.57 14.26
C ARG A 10 -4.40 -6.50 14.04
N LEU A 11 -4.21 -6.04 12.81
CA LEU A 11 -3.23 -5.02 12.46
C LEU A 11 -3.75 -3.64 12.91
N GLU A 12 -3.14 -3.11 13.96
CA GLU A 12 -3.45 -1.79 14.52
C GLU A 12 -2.63 -0.71 13.82
N VAL A 13 -3.30 0.34 13.35
CA VAL A 13 -2.68 1.46 12.63
C VAL A 13 -3.26 2.80 13.08
N SER A 14 -2.55 3.89 12.82
CA SER A 14 -3.09 5.24 12.99
C SER A 14 -4.32 5.47 12.09
N ALA A 15 -5.28 6.24 12.58
CA ALA A 15 -6.48 6.59 11.82
C ALA A 15 -6.17 7.38 10.54
N LEU A 16 -5.02 8.06 10.53
CA LEU A 16 -4.43 8.74 9.39
C LEU A 16 -3.23 7.93 8.90
N GLY A 17 -3.19 7.62 7.61
CA GLY A 17 -2.01 7.09 6.93
C GLY A 17 -1.33 8.15 6.07
N LEU A 18 -0.04 7.96 5.80
CA LEU A 18 0.71 8.77 4.84
C LEU A 18 0.84 8.01 3.52
N GLY A 19 0.30 8.58 2.44
CA GLY A 19 0.55 8.12 1.08
C GLY A 19 1.82 8.76 0.54
N CYS A 20 2.84 7.95 0.27
CA CYS A 20 4.17 8.37 -0.15
C CYS A 20 4.28 8.63 -1.66
N MET A 21 3.25 8.33 -2.45
CA MET A 21 3.24 8.51 -3.92
C MET A 21 3.72 9.91 -4.34
N GLY A 22 3.20 10.96 -3.70
CA GLY A 22 3.47 12.35 -4.07
C GLY A 22 4.92 12.81 -3.84
N LEU A 23 5.76 12.00 -3.19
CA LEU A 23 7.17 12.31 -2.96
C LEU A 23 8.05 12.05 -4.19
N SER A 24 7.66 11.13 -5.06
CA SER A 24 8.44 10.77 -6.25
C SER A 24 7.61 10.50 -7.50
N HIS A 25 6.28 10.63 -7.42
CA HIS A 25 5.39 10.27 -8.52
C HIS A 25 4.08 11.07 -8.56
N GLY A 26 3.58 11.33 -9.76
CA GLY A 26 2.20 11.79 -10.02
C GLY A 26 1.90 13.29 -9.83
N TYR A 27 2.74 14.06 -9.13
CA TYR A 27 2.43 15.48 -8.82
C TYR A 27 3.59 16.46 -9.04
N GLY A 28 4.27 16.37 -10.18
CA GLY A 28 5.36 17.28 -10.56
C GLY A 28 6.75 16.64 -10.37
N PRO A 29 7.83 17.46 -10.32
CA PRO A 29 9.17 16.94 -10.08
C PRO A 29 9.24 16.22 -8.73
N ALA A 30 10.06 15.17 -8.66
CA ALA A 30 10.27 14.44 -7.41
C ALA A 30 10.76 15.40 -6.31
N THR A 31 10.24 15.22 -5.11
CA THR A 31 10.74 15.92 -3.92
C THR A 31 12.19 15.52 -3.70
N ASP A 32 13.01 16.49 -3.28
CA ASP A 32 14.38 16.21 -2.83
C ASP A 32 14.38 15.10 -1.77
N THR A 33 15.26 14.11 -1.92
CA THR A 33 15.30 12.92 -1.06
C THR A 33 15.39 13.25 0.42
N ARG A 34 16.17 14.27 0.79
CA ARG A 34 16.34 14.67 2.19
C ARG A 34 15.04 15.25 2.74
N GLN A 35 14.38 16.12 1.98
CA GLN A 35 13.08 16.68 2.37
C GLN A 35 11.99 15.61 2.48
N ALA A 36 12.00 14.62 1.59
CA ALA A 36 11.07 13.50 1.65
C ALA A 36 11.28 12.65 2.91
N ILE A 37 12.54 12.37 3.27
CA ILE A 37 12.88 11.66 4.51
C ILE A 37 12.44 12.46 5.73
N GLU A 38 12.75 13.76 5.78
CA GLU A 38 12.36 14.64 6.88
C GLU A 38 10.84 14.69 7.06
N LEU A 39 10.06 14.75 5.96
CA LEU A 39 8.61 14.72 6.01
C LEU A 39 8.06 13.40 6.56
N ILE A 40 8.59 12.26 6.10
CA ILE A 40 8.14 10.94 6.57
C ILE A 40 8.42 10.81 8.06
N ARG A 41 9.62 11.19 8.53
CA ARG A 41 9.99 11.15 9.96
C ARG A 41 9.11 12.09 10.79
N ALA A 42 8.85 13.30 10.29
CA ALA A 42 7.94 14.24 10.92
C ALA A 42 6.51 13.71 11.06
N ALA A 43 6.06 12.83 10.14
CA ALA A 43 4.77 12.14 10.27
C ALA A 43 4.79 11.07 11.37
N VAL A 44 5.89 10.30 11.47
CA VAL A 44 6.09 9.34 12.57
C VAL A 44 6.07 10.05 13.93
N GLU A 45 6.78 11.16 14.07
CA GLU A 45 6.82 11.97 15.29
C GLU A 45 5.44 12.51 15.69
N ARG A 46 4.57 12.78 14.71
CA ARG A 46 3.17 13.18 14.94
C ARG A 46 2.24 12.00 15.23
N GLY A 47 2.78 10.79 15.30
CA GLY A 47 2.09 9.56 15.65
C GLY A 47 1.44 8.83 14.48
N VAL A 48 1.80 9.14 13.23
CA VAL A 48 1.39 8.34 12.07
C VAL A 48 2.19 7.04 12.06
N THR A 49 1.49 5.91 12.00
CA THR A 49 2.10 4.58 11.99
C THR A 49 1.79 3.78 10.74
N PHE A 50 1.09 4.36 9.76
CA PHE A 50 0.71 3.67 8.52
C PHE A 50 1.22 4.42 7.30
N PHE A 51 2.05 3.75 6.50
CA PHE A 51 2.72 4.32 5.34
C PHE A 51 2.41 3.48 4.10
N ASP A 52 1.95 4.14 3.03
CA ASP A 52 1.55 3.49 1.78
C ASP A 52 2.47 3.93 0.63
N THR A 53 3.15 2.96 0.03
CA THR A 53 4.03 3.12 -1.14
C THR A 53 3.69 2.07 -2.22
N ALA A 54 4.42 2.03 -3.32
CA ALA A 54 4.31 1.03 -4.38
C ALA A 54 5.60 1.01 -5.22
N GLU A 55 5.95 -0.15 -5.77
CA GLU A 55 7.13 -0.31 -6.64
C GLU A 55 7.12 0.60 -7.87
N VAL A 56 5.93 0.99 -8.33
CA VAL A 56 5.71 1.82 -9.53
C VAL A 56 5.90 3.32 -9.33
N TYR A 57 6.02 3.80 -8.08
CA TYR A 57 6.10 5.23 -7.81
C TYR A 57 7.50 5.78 -8.11
N GLY A 58 7.66 6.33 -9.33
CA GLY A 58 8.95 6.80 -9.84
C GLY A 58 9.91 5.62 -9.85
N PRO A 59 9.72 4.64 -10.76
CA PRO A 59 9.92 3.21 -10.52
C PRO A 59 11.06 2.91 -9.57
N PHE A 60 10.73 2.18 -8.51
CA PHE A 60 11.64 1.75 -7.45
C PHE A 60 12.14 2.85 -6.49
N LEU A 61 12.20 4.12 -6.90
CA LEU A 61 12.75 5.21 -6.07
C LEU A 61 11.93 5.48 -4.80
N ASN A 62 10.59 5.41 -4.85
CA ASN A 62 9.78 5.73 -3.68
C ASN A 62 10.05 4.79 -2.51
N GLU A 63 10.18 3.49 -2.79
CA GLU A 63 10.43 2.48 -1.77
C GLU A 63 11.80 2.66 -1.12
N GLU A 64 12.82 3.08 -1.87
CA GLU A 64 14.14 3.39 -1.33
C GLU A 64 14.10 4.55 -0.33
N VAL A 65 13.40 5.64 -0.69
CA VAL A 65 13.24 6.81 0.18
C VAL A 65 12.44 6.46 1.43
N VAL A 66 11.34 5.70 1.29
CA VAL A 66 10.52 5.26 2.42
C VAL A 66 11.30 4.32 3.33
N GLY A 67 12.04 3.37 2.76
CA GLY A 67 12.90 2.45 3.51
C GLY A 67 13.96 3.19 4.33
N GLU A 68 14.66 4.14 3.72
CA GLU A 68 15.66 4.96 4.40
C GLU A 68 15.05 5.82 5.52
N ALA A 69 13.87 6.40 5.28
CA ALA A 69 13.20 7.23 6.26
C ALA A 69 12.72 6.43 7.49
N LEU A 70 12.17 5.24 7.27
CA LEU A 70 11.50 4.43 8.28
C LEU A 70 12.41 3.41 8.97
N LYS A 71 13.62 3.15 8.46
CA LYS A 71 14.59 2.22 9.08
C LYS A 71 14.75 2.41 10.60
N PRO A 72 14.85 3.63 11.16
CA PRO A 72 14.96 3.82 12.61
C PRO A 72 13.69 3.52 13.41
N PHE A 73 12.53 3.43 12.74
CA PHE A 73 11.20 3.30 13.34
C PHE A 73 10.49 2.01 12.93
N ARG A 74 11.20 1.07 12.29
CA ARG A 74 10.62 -0.07 11.59
C ARG A 74 9.65 -0.88 12.46
N ASP A 75 9.99 -1.11 13.71
CA ASP A 75 9.18 -1.91 14.65
C ASP A 75 7.93 -1.19 15.17
N HIS A 76 7.81 0.11 14.90
CA HIS A 76 6.71 0.97 15.35
C HIS A 76 5.76 1.40 14.23
N VAL A 77 6.06 1.02 12.99
CA VAL A 77 5.30 1.42 11.81
C VAL A 77 4.85 0.21 11.00
N VAL A 78 3.75 0.40 10.30
CA VAL A 78 3.15 -0.54 9.35
C VAL A 78 3.40 0.00 7.95
N ILE A 79 4.13 -0.79 7.16
CA ILE A 79 4.44 -0.44 5.77
C ILE A 79 3.54 -1.25 4.84
N ALA A 80 2.79 -0.52 4.01
CA ALA A 80 2.03 -1.06 2.90
C ALA A 80 2.74 -0.79 1.58
N THR A 81 2.98 -1.84 0.79
CA THR A 81 3.45 -1.71 -0.60
C THR A 81 2.58 -2.50 -1.56
N LYS A 82 2.78 -2.30 -2.86
CA LYS A 82 1.95 -2.87 -3.92
C LYS A 82 2.80 -3.44 -5.04
N PHE A 83 2.41 -4.60 -5.55
CA PHE A 83 3.00 -5.26 -6.70
C PHE A 83 2.00 -5.32 -7.87
N GLY A 84 2.46 -5.76 -9.04
CA GLY A 84 1.59 -6.17 -10.15
C GLY A 84 1.92 -5.49 -11.46
N PHE A 85 3.10 -4.89 -11.55
CA PHE A 85 3.60 -4.27 -12.76
C PHE A 85 4.96 -4.84 -13.13
N THR A 86 5.16 -5.11 -14.42
CA THR A 86 6.48 -5.19 -15.03
C THR A 86 6.75 -3.88 -15.74
N PHE A 87 8.02 -3.46 -15.72
CA PHE A 87 8.48 -2.26 -16.40
C PHE A 87 9.17 -2.66 -17.70
N GLY A 88 8.85 -1.98 -18.80
CA GLY A 88 9.63 -2.10 -20.03
C GLY A 88 11.04 -1.54 -19.87
N ASP A 89 11.91 -1.74 -20.87
CA ASP A 89 13.33 -1.30 -20.82
C ASP A 89 13.52 0.20 -20.52
N ASP A 90 12.51 1.01 -20.82
CA ASP A 90 12.50 2.46 -20.57
C ASP A 90 12.02 2.85 -19.16
N ASN A 91 11.62 1.88 -18.33
CA ASN A 91 10.96 2.05 -17.04
C ASN A 91 9.69 2.93 -17.06
N LYS A 92 9.14 3.26 -18.23
CA LYS A 92 7.95 4.11 -18.39
C LYS A 92 6.71 3.29 -18.69
N GLN A 93 6.88 2.20 -19.42
CA GLN A 93 5.78 1.27 -19.70
C GLN A 93 5.46 0.46 -18.46
N GLN A 94 4.20 0.55 -18.01
CA GLN A 94 3.67 -0.23 -16.91
C GLN A 94 2.78 -1.32 -17.49
N ILE A 95 3.28 -2.55 -17.52
CA ILE A 95 2.56 -3.71 -18.04
C ILE A 95 2.04 -4.50 -16.84
N LEU A 96 0.76 -4.90 -16.87
CA LEU A 96 0.22 -5.74 -15.81
C LEU A 96 0.93 -7.09 -15.82
N ASN A 97 1.43 -7.50 -14.66
CA ASN A 97 2.01 -8.81 -14.47
C ASN A 97 1.81 -9.25 -13.04
N SER A 98 0.87 -10.17 -12.83
CA SER A 98 0.65 -10.84 -11.55
C SER A 98 1.04 -12.32 -11.60
N ARG A 99 1.94 -12.72 -12.51
CA ARG A 99 2.39 -14.12 -12.56
C ARG A 99 3.14 -14.50 -11.27
N PRO A 100 2.95 -15.71 -10.71
CA PRO A 100 3.58 -16.15 -9.46
C PRO A 100 5.08 -15.84 -9.32
N GLU A 101 5.84 -16.12 -10.37
CA GLU A 101 7.28 -15.85 -10.46
C GLU A 101 7.59 -14.36 -10.31
N HIS A 102 6.87 -13.50 -11.04
CA HIS A 102 7.05 -12.05 -10.99
C HIS A 102 6.62 -11.47 -9.64
N ILE A 103 5.57 -12.02 -9.00
CA ILE A 103 5.15 -11.59 -7.66
C ILE A 103 6.30 -11.79 -6.66
N ARG A 104 6.98 -12.94 -6.72
CA ARG A 104 8.12 -13.22 -5.84
C ARG A 104 9.27 -12.25 -6.11
N GLU A 105 9.62 -12.01 -7.37
CA GLU A 105 10.65 -11.04 -7.76
C GLU A 105 10.34 -9.62 -7.28
N ALA A 106 9.10 -9.17 -7.47
CA ALA A 106 8.61 -7.87 -7.05
C ALA A 106 8.72 -7.71 -5.53
N VAL A 107 8.26 -8.72 -4.76
CA VAL A 107 8.31 -8.71 -3.29
C VAL A 107 9.75 -8.68 -2.78
N GLU A 108 10.64 -9.50 -3.35
CA GLU A 108 12.07 -9.48 -3.02
C GLU A 108 12.71 -8.12 -3.34
N GLY A 109 12.34 -7.53 -4.47
CA GLY A 109 12.75 -6.17 -4.84
C GLY A 109 12.30 -5.13 -3.82
N SER A 110 11.03 -5.17 -3.43
CA SER A 110 10.45 -4.26 -2.43
C SER A 110 11.12 -4.41 -1.07
N LEU A 111 11.38 -5.63 -0.61
CA LEU A 111 12.10 -5.88 0.66
C LEU A 111 13.48 -5.23 0.67
N ARG A 112 14.25 -5.40 -0.40
CA ARG A 112 15.58 -4.78 -0.54
C ARG A 112 15.51 -3.26 -0.51
N ARG A 113 14.59 -2.65 -1.26
CA ARG A 113 14.44 -1.19 -1.36
C ARG A 113 13.92 -0.57 -0.06
N LEU A 114 12.96 -1.23 0.57
CA LEU A 114 12.42 -0.83 1.88
C LEU A 114 13.40 -1.11 3.04
N LYS A 115 14.51 -1.81 2.78
CA LYS A 115 15.54 -2.17 3.76
C LYS A 115 14.95 -2.91 4.97
N THR A 116 14.04 -3.85 4.69
CA THR A 116 13.34 -4.66 5.69
C THR A 116 13.25 -6.11 5.24
N ASP A 117 13.10 -7.01 6.20
CA ASP A 117 12.87 -8.45 6.01
C ASP A 117 11.38 -8.82 5.82
N VAL A 118 10.46 -7.99 6.33
CA VAL A 118 9.02 -8.22 6.26
C VAL A 118 8.23 -7.02 5.73
N ILE A 119 7.20 -7.28 4.92
CA ILE A 119 6.15 -6.33 4.51
C ILE A 119 4.91 -6.56 5.37
N ASP A 120 4.39 -5.52 6.03
CA ASP A 120 3.25 -5.69 6.93
C ASP A 120 1.92 -5.87 6.18
N LEU A 121 1.78 -5.20 5.03
CA LEU A 121 0.60 -5.29 4.19
C LEU A 121 0.96 -5.20 2.71
N LEU A 122 0.74 -6.30 1.99
CA LEU A 122 0.98 -6.36 0.56
C LEU A 122 -0.33 -6.17 -0.21
N TYR A 123 -0.32 -5.29 -1.20
CA TYR A 123 -1.44 -5.12 -2.12
C TYR A 123 -1.11 -5.62 -3.52
N GLN A 124 -2.08 -6.28 -4.16
CA GLN A 124 -2.08 -6.33 -5.62
C GLN A 124 -2.52 -4.94 -6.12
N HIS A 125 -1.72 -4.26 -6.93
CA HIS A 125 -1.97 -2.86 -7.31
C HIS A 125 -3.10 -2.75 -8.34
N ARG A 126 -3.17 -3.68 -9.28
CA ARG A 126 -4.28 -3.87 -10.23
C ARG A 126 -4.48 -5.35 -10.49
N VAL A 127 -5.73 -5.76 -10.70
CA VAL A 127 -6.05 -7.14 -11.06
C VAL A 127 -5.57 -7.37 -12.49
N ASP A 128 -4.70 -8.37 -12.65
CA ASP A 128 -4.27 -8.87 -13.94
C ASP A 128 -5.32 -9.87 -14.46
N PRO A 129 -5.98 -9.62 -15.61
CA PRO A 129 -6.98 -10.53 -16.15
C PRO A 129 -6.37 -11.82 -16.71
N ASP A 130 -5.08 -11.85 -17.01
CA ASP A 130 -4.41 -12.98 -17.65
C ASP A 130 -3.88 -14.01 -16.64
N VAL A 131 -3.98 -13.71 -15.34
CA VAL A 131 -3.53 -14.59 -14.25
C VAL A 131 -4.70 -14.90 -13.30
N PRO A 132 -5.02 -16.19 -13.07
CA PRO A 132 -6.02 -16.59 -12.08
C PRO A 132 -5.73 -15.99 -10.70
N ILE A 133 -6.76 -15.48 -10.03
CA ILE A 133 -6.60 -14.87 -8.70
C ILE A 133 -6.17 -15.91 -7.66
N GLU A 134 -6.50 -17.18 -7.88
CA GLU A 134 -6.10 -18.32 -7.07
C GLU A 134 -4.57 -18.50 -7.08
N ASP A 135 -3.92 -18.31 -8.23
CA ASP A 135 -2.46 -18.40 -8.36
C ASP A 135 -1.79 -17.23 -7.65
N VAL A 136 -2.36 -16.02 -7.78
CA VAL A 136 -1.90 -14.83 -7.05
C VAL A 136 -2.04 -15.04 -5.55
N ALA A 137 -3.21 -15.45 -5.08
CA ALA A 137 -3.49 -15.67 -3.66
C ALA A 137 -2.66 -16.82 -3.09
N GLY A 138 -2.44 -17.89 -3.85
CA GLY A 138 -1.57 -19.00 -3.48
C GLY A 138 -0.13 -18.55 -3.31
N THR A 139 0.40 -17.78 -4.27
CA THR A 139 1.76 -17.24 -4.20
C THR A 139 1.95 -16.34 -2.98
N VAL A 140 0.98 -15.45 -2.71
CA VAL A 140 1.08 -14.57 -1.54
C VAL A 140 0.92 -15.35 -0.23
N LYS A 141 0.10 -16.41 -0.21
CA LYS A 141 0.00 -17.31 0.95
C LYS A 141 1.35 -17.96 1.27
N ASP A 142 2.10 -18.40 0.26
CA ASP A 142 3.44 -18.96 0.46
C ASP A 142 4.40 -17.89 1.01
N LEU A 143 4.35 -16.66 0.48
CA LEU A 143 5.16 -15.54 0.99
C LEU A 143 4.82 -15.17 2.45
N ILE A 144 3.56 -15.36 2.86
CA ILE A 144 3.14 -15.22 4.26
C ILE A 144 3.72 -16.34 5.12
N ALA A 145 3.68 -17.59 4.63
CA ALA A 145 4.28 -18.74 5.32
C ALA A 145 5.80 -18.61 5.47
N GLU A 146 6.47 -18.02 4.48
CA GLU A 146 7.89 -17.66 4.51
C GLU A 146 8.21 -16.49 5.46
N GLY A 147 7.20 -15.79 6.00
CA GLY A 147 7.36 -14.67 6.91
C GLY A 147 7.73 -13.34 6.23
N LYS A 148 7.76 -13.29 4.90
CA LYS A 148 8.08 -12.08 4.11
C LYS A 148 6.93 -11.09 4.05
N VAL A 149 5.70 -11.57 4.20
CA VAL A 149 4.48 -10.76 4.17
C VAL A 149 3.63 -11.11 5.39
N LYS A 150 3.04 -10.13 6.08
CA LYS A 150 2.13 -10.41 7.21
C LYS A 150 0.67 -10.51 6.79
N HIS A 151 0.23 -9.63 5.89
CA HIS A 151 -1.17 -9.55 5.45
C HIS A 151 -1.25 -9.25 3.95
N PHE A 152 -2.28 -9.78 3.30
CA PHE A 152 -2.53 -9.53 1.87
C PHE A 152 -3.89 -8.88 1.61
N ARG A 153 -3.94 -8.01 0.60
CA ARG A 153 -5.21 -7.45 0.11
C ARG A 153 -5.20 -7.19 -1.40
N SER A 154 -6.21 -7.69 -2.10
CA SER A 154 -6.44 -7.34 -3.52
C SER A 154 -7.43 -6.15 -3.67
N VAL A 155 -7.26 -5.34 -4.71
CA VAL A 155 -8.19 -4.23 -5.04
C VAL A 155 -9.47 -4.77 -5.70
N ARG A 156 -10.58 -4.01 -5.60
CA ARG A 156 -11.86 -4.42 -6.20
C ARG A 156 -11.74 -4.65 -7.72
N GLY A 157 -12.20 -5.83 -8.14
CA GLY A 157 -12.27 -6.29 -9.53
C GLY A 157 -12.77 -7.74 -9.63
N TRP A 158 -12.59 -8.52 -8.56
CA TRP A 158 -13.12 -9.88 -8.46
C TRP A 158 -14.65 -9.90 -8.34
N ARG A 159 -15.32 -10.44 -9.36
CA ARG A 159 -16.63 -11.08 -9.23
C ARG A 159 -16.37 -12.58 -9.16
N ALA A 160 -16.63 -13.18 -8.01
CA ALA A 160 -16.69 -14.63 -7.90
C ALA A 160 -17.87 -15.14 -8.74
N ASN A 161 -17.65 -15.48 -10.00
CA ASN A 161 -18.60 -16.28 -10.77
C ASN A 161 -18.29 -17.77 -10.52
N HIS A 162 -18.39 -18.20 -9.26
CA HIS A 162 -18.55 -19.62 -8.96
C HIS A 162 -19.66 -19.79 -7.92
N SER A 163 -20.79 -20.24 -8.45
CA SER A 163 -21.96 -20.75 -7.75
C SER A 163 -21.59 -21.96 -6.90
N SER A 164 -21.30 -21.75 -5.62
CA SER A 164 -21.69 -22.63 -4.49
C SER A 164 -20.95 -22.22 -3.23
N CYS A 165 -21.62 -21.48 -2.34
CA CYS A 165 -21.76 -21.87 -0.93
C CYS A 165 -22.68 -20.85 -0.24
N ALA A 166 -23.76 -21.37 0.33
CA ALA A 166 -24.79 -20.61 0.99
C ALA A 166 -24.32 -20.10 2.35
N CYS A 167 -24.46 -18.80 2.62
CA CYS A 167 -25.04 -18.28 3.86
C CYS A 167 -25.24 -16.75 3.76
N ARG A 168 -26.43 -16.35 3.34
CA ARG A 168 -27.03 -15.05 3.68
C ARG A 168 -27.52 -15.15 5.11
N THR A 169 -27.03 -14.30 6.02
CA THR A 169 -27.85 -13.51 6.97
C THR A 169 -26.97 -12.80 7.99
N THR A 170 -27.42 -11.58 8.34
CA THR A 170 -27.03 -10.70 9.46
C THR A 170 -25.92 -9.66 9.23
N GLY A 171 -26.28 -8.40 9.51
CA GLY A 171 -25.48 -7.56 10.39
C GLY A 171 -24.72 -6.41 9.73
N HIS A 172 -25.29 -5.22 9.78
CA HIS A 172 -24.60 -3.94 9.59
C HIS A 172 -23.35 -3.88 10.49
N CYS A 173 -22.16 -3.66 9.94
CA CYS A 173 -20.91 -3.50 10.71
C CYS A 173 -20.20 -2.20 10.28
N PRO A 174 -19.94 -1.25 11.20
CA PRO A 174 -19.33 0.03 10.85
C PRO A 174 -17.82 -0.17 10.69
N ALA A 175 -17.37 -0.47 9.47
CA ALA A 175 -15.95 -0.47 9.16
C ALA A 175 -15.41 0.98 9.23
N LYS A 176 -14.61 1.28 10.25
CA LYS A 176 -14.00 2.60 10.45
C LYS A 176 -12.98 2.85 9.33
N ARG A 177 -13.19 3.91 8.52
CA ARG A 177 -12.34 4.27 7.35
C ARG A 177 -10.95 4.74 7.78
N ILE A 178 -9.90 4.36 7.07
CA ILE A 178 -8.59 5.01 7.20
C ILE A 178 -8.50 6.11 6.14
N LEU A 179 -8.04 7.28 6.56
CA LEU A 179 -7.84 8.42 5.67
C LEU A 179 -6.37 8.45 5.28
N ASN A 180 -6.07 8.34 3.99
CA ASN A 180 -4.71 8.56 3.52
C ASN A 180 -4.53 10.04 3.18
N VAL A 181 -3.55 10.66 3.83
CA VAL A 181 -3.05 12.00 3.49
C VAL A 181 -1.93 11.81 2.47
N VAL A 182 -2.08 12.41 1.30
CA VAL A 182 -1.03 12.39 0.27
C VAL A 182 0.00 13.47 0.61
N ALA A 183 1.27 13.08 0.74
CA ALA A 183 2.35 14.02 0.99
C ALA A 183 2.59 14.92 -0.23
N ARG A 184 2.81 16.22 0.00
CA ARG A 184 3.30 17.19 -0.99
C ARG A 184 4.28 18.14 -0.33
N THR A 185 5.36 18.47 -1.02
CA THR A 185 6.25 19.59 -0.69
C THR A 185 6.11 20.63 -1.80
N GLY A 186 5.63 21.83 -1.48
CA GLY A 186 5.58 22.94 -2.42
C GLY A 186 5.66 24.27 -1.69
N ALA A 187 6.60 25.13 -2.09
CA ALA A 187 6.55 26.55 -1.82
C ALA A 187 5.32 27.11 -2.55
N GLY A 188 4.43 27.79 -1.82
CA GLY A 188 3.23 28.37 -2.39
C GLY A 188 3.56 29.49 -3.37
N ASP A 189 2.87 29.49 -4.50
CA ASP A 189 2.74 30.66 -5.39
C ASP A 189 1.92 31.73 -4.63
N PRO A 190 2.42 32.96 -4.41
CA PRO A 190 1.79 33.94 -3.51
C PRO A 190 0.47 34.54 -4.02
N ALA A 191 -0.06 34.08 -5.17
CA ALA A 191 -1.23 34.67 -5.81
C ALA A 191 -2.57 33.99 -5.49
N VAL A 192 -2.63 32.97 -4.64
CA VAL A 192 -3.90 32.31 -4.26
C VAL A 192 -4.08 32.30 -2.75
N THR A 193 -4.63 33.40 -2.22
CA THR A 193 -5.15 33.46 -0.87
C THR A 193 -6.42 32.61 -0.75
N GLY A 194 -6.32 31.44 -0.11
CA GLY A 194 -7.51 30.70 0.31
C GLY A 194 -7.35 29.19 0.42
N GLY A 195 -6.62 28.72 1.44
CA GLY A 195 -6.74 27.35 1.96
C GLY A 195 -5.69 26.37 1.47
N THR A 196 -4.93 25.81 2.40
CA THR A 196 -4.10 24.61 2.20
C THR A 196 -5.00 23.43 1.82
N GLY A 197 -5.22 23.24 0.53
CA GLY A 197 -6.04 22.16 -0.02
C GLY A 197 -5.36 20.80 0.13
N HIS A 198 -5.47 20.20 1.31
CA HIS A 198 -5.17 18.79 1.52
C HIS A 198 -6.31 17.94 0.93
N TRP A 199 -6.04 17.24 -0.17
CA TRP A 199 -7.02 16.33 -0.77
C TRP A 199 -6.99 14.98 -0.06
N PHE A 200 -8.06 14.67 0.67
CA PHE A 200 -8.22 13.42 1.39
C PHE A 200 -8.76 12.32 0.48
N ARG A 201 -8.04 11.20 0.34
CA ARG A 201 -8.60 9.98 -0.30
C ARG A 201 -8.95 8.96 0.78
N SER A 202 -10.25 8.70 0.95
CA SER A 202 -10.75 7.65 1.83
C SER A 202 -10.38 6.28 1.25
N LEU A 203 -9.69 5.44 2.02
CA LEU A 203 -9.68 4.00 1.76
C LEU A 203 -11.08 3.48 2.05
N GLN A 204 -11.80 3.04 1.02
CA GLN A 204 -13.14 2.47 1.21
C GLN A 204 -13.03 1.09 1.87
N PRO A 205 -13.82 0.81 2.92
CA PRO A 205 -13.87 -0.51 3.50
C PRO A 205 -14.49 -1.51 2.53
N ILE A 206 -14.01 -2.75 2.56
CA ILE A 206 -14.62 -3.86 1.84
C ILE A 206 -15.99 -4.12 2.46
N ARG A 207 -17.05 -3.92 1.68
CA ARG A 207 -18.37 -4.52 1.96
C ARG A 207 -18.40 -5.84 1.19
N GLN A 208 -18.02 -6.93 1.84
CA GLN A 208 -18.51 -8.31 1.67
C GLN A 208 -17.48 -9.34 2.17
N ARG A 209 -18.04 -10.47 2.61
CA ARG A 209 -17.39 -11.59 3.30
C ARG A 209 -16.35 -12.22 2.37
N LEU A 210 -15.08 -12.14 2.73
CA LEU A 210 -14.11 -13.13 2.28
C LEU A 210 -14.46 -14.46 2.96
N PRO A 211 -14.36 -15.62 2.29
CA PRO A 211 -14.47 -16.90 2.95
C PRO A 211 -13.45 -16.97 4.10
N ASP A 212 -13.85 -17.58 5.21
CA ASP A 212 -12.97 -17.75 6.36
C ASP A 212 -11.72 -18.52 5.91
N GLY A 213 -10.53 -17.90 6.02
CA GLY A 213 -9.27 -18.51 5.58
C GLY A 213 -8.31 -17.63 4.76
N ILE A 214 -8.57 -16.33 4.60
CA ILE A 214 -7.61 -15.39 3.99
C ILE A 214 -6.96 -14.55 5.11
N TYR A 215 -5.67 -14.78 5.32
CA TYR A 215 -4.82 -14.18 6.36
C TYR A 215 -4.42 -12.73 6.03
#